data_AF-A0A1M7XVN5-F1
#
_entry.id   AF-A0A1M7XVN5-F1
#
_cell.length_a   1.000
_cell.length_b   1.000
_cell.length_c   1.000
_cell.angle_alpha   90.00
_cell.angle_beta   90.00
_cell.angle_gamma   90.00
#
_symmetry.space_group_name_H-M   'P 1'
#
loop_
_entity.id
_entity.type
_entity.pdbx_description
1 polymer ?
#
loop_
_entity_poly.entity_id
_entity_poly.type
_entity_poly.pdbx_seq_one_letter_code
_entity_poly.pdbx_strand_id
1 'polypeptide(L)' 'MDVPPKNKPQWKDIVTGKKTYELKFLAAKIFLGRAVRTVSADPSPANINDAINNLHALFEKNSAAPTVQTDLKTIFG' A
#
# COMPACT_ATOMS: atom_id res chain seq x y z
N MET A 1 2.08 -3.17 -15.24
CA MET A 1 3.28 -2.55 -14.69
C MET A 1 3.80 -3.38 -13.54
N ASP A 2 5.10 -3.39 -13.37
CA ASP A 2 5.74 -4.07 -12.25
C ASP A 2 5.46 -3.31 -10.95
N VAL A 3 5.54 -4.02 -9.81
CA VAL A 3 5.36 -3.42 -8.50
C VAL A 3 6.53 -2.45 -8.24
N PRO A 4 6.27 -1.14 -8.00
CA PRO A 4 7.34 -0.18 -7.82
C PRO A 4 8.12 -0.39 -6.51
N PRO A 5 9.42 -0.02 -6.47
CA PRO A 5 10.26 -0.25 -5.29
C PRO A 5 9.72 0.44 -4.04
N LYS A 6 9.94 -0.19 -2.88
CA LYS A 6 9.45 0.23 -1.56
C LYS A 6 9.89 1.63 -1.10
N ASN A 7 10.98 2.16 -1.67
CA ASN A 7 11.50 3.49 -1.34
C ASN A 7 10.69 4.64 -1.96
N LYS A 8 9.71 4.36 -2.84
CA LYS A 8 8.84 5.39 -3.40
C LYS A 8 7.96 6.03 -2.31
N PRO A 9 7.87 7.37 -2.26
CA PRO A 9 7.14 8.08 -1.20
C PRO A 9 5.65 7.74 -1.15
N GLN A 10 5.04 7.37 -2.28
CA GLN A 10 3.63 6.99 -2.33
C GLN A 10 3.30 5.79 -1.44
N TRP A 11 4.24 4.86 -1.24
CA TRP A 11 4.05 3.75 -0.31
C TRP A 11 3.87 4.25 1.13
N LYS A 12 4.68 5.23 1.54
CA LYS A 12 4.55 5.85 2.86
C LYS A 12 3.26 6.65 2.94
N ASP A 13 2.93 7.45 1.92
CA ASP A 13 1.73 8.29 1.92
C ASP A 13 0.45 7.46 2.03
N ILE A 14 0.39 6.28 1.41
CA ILE A 14 -0.81 5.41 1.45
C ILE A 14 -0.93 4.67 2.80
N VAL A 15 0.15 4.13 3.36
CA VAL A 15 0.08 3.39 4.65
C VAL A 15 -0.10 4.31 5.85
N THR A 16 0.32 5.58 5.74
CA THR A 16 0.07 6.61 6.76
C THR A 16 -1.32 7.25 6.62
N GLY A 17 -2.04 6.99 5.53
CA GLY A 17 -3.32 7.62 5.23
C GLY A 17 -3.20 9.08 4.79
N LYS A 18 -1.99 9.62 4.64
CA LYS A 18 -1.75 10.98 4.12
C LYS A 18 -2.33 11.17 2.72
N LYS A 19 -2.33 10.10 1.91
CA LYS A 19 -3.03 10.07 0.62
C LYS A 19 -3.85 8.80 0.50
N THR A 20 -5.12 8.96 0.16
CA THR A 20 -6.05 7.84 -0.05
C THR A 20 -6.35 7.71 -1.54
N TYR A 21 -6.58 6.47 -1.98
CA TYR A 21 -6.93 6.14 -3.35
C TYR A 21 -8.13 5.19 -3.32
N GLU A 22 -9.01 5.31 -4.31
CA GLU A 22 -10.11 4.36 -4.48
C GLU A 22 -9.59 3.09 -5.15
N LEU A 23 -9.08 2.17 -4.33
CA LEU A 23 -8.56 0.89 -4.82
C LEU A 23 -9.67 0.01 -5.41
N LYS A 24 -9.30 -0.97 -6.21
CA LYS A 24 -10.19 -2.03 -6.71
C LYS A 24 -9.82 -3.38 -6.11
N PHE A 25 -8.57 -3.58 -5.68
CA PHE A 25 -8.14 -4.81 -5.02
C PHE A 25 -8.59 -4.87 -3.56
N LEU A 26 -9.50 -5.79 -3.26
CA LEU A 26 -10.15 -5.90 -1.95
C LEU A 26 -9.15 -6.15 -0.81
N ALA A 27 -8.15 -7.01 -1.02
CA ALA A 27 -7.18 -7.33 0.03
C ALA A 27 -6.38 -6.07 0.45
N ALA A 28 -6.02 -5.23 -0.52
CA ALA A 28 -5.34 -3.97 -0.24
C ALA A 28 -6.23 -2.99 0.54
N LYS A 29 -7.53 -2.90 0.21
CA LYS A 29 -8.50 -2.08 0.98
C LYS A 29 -8.57 -2.51 2.44
N ILE A 30 -8.78 -3.81 2.68
CA ILE A 30 -8.89 -4.37 4.02
C ILE A 30 -7.57 -4.17 4.77
N PHE A 31 -6.43 -4.37 4.12
CA PHE A 31 -5.12 -4.10 4.69
C PHE A 31 -4.93 -2.64 5.09
N LEU A 32 -5.20 -1.69 4.19
CA LEU A 32 -4.99 -0.27 4.46
C LEU A 32 -5.90 0.24 5.59
N GLY A 33 -7.15 -0.22 5.65
CA GLY A 33 -8.08 0.18 6.71
C GLY A 33 -7.59 -0.18 8.13
N ARG A 34 -6.78 -1.23 8.28
CA ARG A 34 -6.11 -1.58 9.56
C ARG A 34 -4.74 -0.92 9.68
N ALA A 35 -3.93 -0.95 8.63
CA ALA A 35 -2.58 -0.39 8.63
C ALA A 35 -2.57 1.11 8.98
N VAL A 36 -3.47 1.91 8.39
CA VAL A 36 -3.56 3.35 8.68
C VAL A 36 -3.87 3.60 10.15
N ARG A 37 -4.72 2.78 10.78
CA ARG A 37 -5.05 2.91 12.21
C ARG A 37 -3.85 2.53 13.07
N THR A 38 -3.18 1.42 12.75
CA THR A 38 -1.99 0.95 13.48
C THR A 38 -0.84 1.96 13.37
N VAL A 39 -0.59 2.50 12.18
CA VAL A 39 0.44 3.52 11.93
C VAL A 39 0.09 4.85 12.58
N SER A 40 -1.19 5.24 12.61
CA SER A 40 -1.61 6.46 13.31
C SER A 40 -1.45 6.34 14.83
N ALA A 41 -1.65 5.13 15.39
CA ALA A 41 -1.48 4.87 16.82
C ALA A 41 0.00 4.84 17.24
N ASP A 42 0.88 4.32 16.37
CA ASP A 42 2.33 4.35 16.55
C ASP A 42 3.01 4.77 15.22
N PRO A 43 3.33 6.06 15.02
CA PRO A 43 3.94 6.54 13.79
C PRO A 43 5.47 6.30 13.75
N SER A 44 5.99 5.32 14.49
CA SER A 44 7.40 4.97 14.46
C SER A 44 7.87 4.55 13.05
N PRO A 45 9.13 4.85 12.68
CA PRO A 45 9.69 4.43 11.39
C PRO A 45 9.61 2.91 11.16
N ALA A 46 9.75 2.11 12.21
CA ALA A 46 9.64 0.66 12.14
C ALA A 46 8.24 0.22 11.70
N ASN A 47 7.19 0.72 12.36
CA ASN A 47 5.81 0.36 12.05
C ASN A 47 5.39 0.80 10.63
N ILE A 48 5.84 1.99 10.20
CA ILE A 48 5.63 2.46 8.83
C ILE A 48 6.31 1.52 7.82
N ASN A 49 7.57 1.14 8.06
CA ASN A 49 8.31 0.24 7.18
C ASN A 49 7.66 -1.15 7.09
N ASP A 50 7.16 -1.68 8.21
CA ASP A 50 6.44 -2.95 8.23
C ASP A 50 5.12 -2.86 7.45
N ALA A 51 4.39 -1.76 7.57
CA ALA A 51 3.19 -1.54 6.77
C ALA A 51 3.50 -1.47 5.27
N ILE A 52 4.59 -0.78 4.87
CA ILE A 52 5.07 -0.74 3.48
C ILE A 52 5.45 -2.14 2.99
N ASN A 53 6.22 -2.89 3.78
CA ASN A 53 6.65 -4.24 3.44
C ASN A 53 5.46 -5.17 3.18
N ASN A 54 4.47 -5.14 4.06
CA ASN A 54 3.28 -5.97 3.96
C ASN A 54 2.41 -5.59 2.75
N LEU A 55 2.18 -4.30 2.52
CA LEU A 55 1.42 -3.84 1.35
C LEU A 55 2.13 -4.19 0.04
N HIS A 56 3.44 -3.97 -0.02
CA HIS A 56 4.25 -4.30 -1.21
C HIS A 56 4.20 -5.79 -1.50
N ALA A 57 4.44 -6.65 -0.51
CA ALA A 57 4.37 -8.10 -0.66
C ALA A 57 2.97 -8.57 -1.09
N LEU A 58 1.92 -7.89 -0.62
CA LEU A 58 0.55 -8.18 -1.04
C LEU A 58 0.35 -7.88 -2.54
N PHE A 59 0.87 -6.76 -3.03
CA PHE A 59 0.83 -6.43 -4.45
C PHE A 59 1.72 -7.35 -5.29
N GLU A 60 2.92 -7.71 -4.84
CA GLU A 60 3.82 -8.63 -5.56
C GLU A 60 3.19 -10.02 -5.74
N LYS A 61 2.67 -10.60 -4.64
CA LYS A 61 2.02 -11.92 -4.66
C LYS A 61 0.80 -11.97 -5.58
N ASN A 62 0.18 -10.82 -5.84
CA ASN A 62 -1.04 -10.71 -6.65
C ASN A 62 -0.81 -9.88 -7.92
N SER A 63 0.44 -9.73 -8.35
CA SER A 63 0.82 -8.84 -9.47
C SER A 63 0.14 -9.21 -10.79
N ALA A 64 -0.21 -10.48 -11.00
CA ALA A 64 -0.94 -10.92 -12.19
C ALA A 64 -2.43 -10.48 -12.22
N ALA A 65 -3.00 -10.03 -11.09
CA ALA A 65 -4.42 -9.65 -11.03
C ALA A 65 -4.68 -8.29 -11.72
N PRO A 66 -5.70 -8.17 -12.60
CA PRO A 66 -6.03 -6.91 -13.27
C PRO A 66 -6.37 -5.76 -12.31
N THR A 67 -6.98 -6.08 -11.16
CA THR A 67 -7.32 -5.10 -10.13
C THR A 67 -6.07 -4.54 -9.44
N VAL A 68 -5.06 -5.39 -9.18
CA VAL A 68 -3.75 -4.96 -8.70
C VAL A 68 -3.07 -4.05 -9.72
N GLN A 69 -3.11 -4.42 -10.99
CA GLN A 69 -2.53 -3.60 -12.06
C GLN A 69 -3.17 -2.21 -12.17
N THR A 70 -4.50 -2.16 -12.03
CA THR A 70 -5.26 -0.90 -12.01
C THR A 70 -4.89 -0.05 -10.79
N ASP A 71 -4.76 -0.66 -9.62
CA ASP A 71 -4.39 0.03 -8.39
C ASP A 71 -2.96 0.57 -8.45
N LEU A 72 -2.01 -0.22 -8.94
CA LEU A 72 -0.63 0.22 -9.13
C LEU A 72 -0.56 1.43 -10.07
N LYS A 73 -1.34 1.42 -11.16
CA LYS A 73 -1.43 2.57 -12.06
C LYS A 73 -2.08 3.78 -11.39
N THR A 74 -3.08 3.58 -10.54
CA THR A 74 -3.76 4.66 -9.81
C THR A 74 -2.84 5.32 -8.78
N ILE A 75 -1.98 4.55 -8.13
CA ILE A 75 -1.08 5.03 -7.06
C ILE A 75 0.22 5.63 -7.62
N PHE A 76 0.76 5.04 -8.69
CA PHE A 76 2.12 5.31 -9.19
C PHE A 76 2.21 5.77 -10.64
N GLY A 77 1.10 5.75 -11.38
CA GLY A 77 1.01 6.25 -12.75
C GLY A 77 0.75 7.74 -12.84
#